data_AF-D3Q2D6-F1
#
_entry.id   AF-D3Q2D6-F1
#
_cell.length_a   1.000
_cell.length_b   1.000
_cell.length_c   1.000
_cell.angle_alpha   90.00
_cell.angle_beta   90.00
_cell.angle_gamma   90.00
#
_symmetry.space_group_name_H-M   'P 1'
#
loop_
_entity.id
_entity.type
_entity.pdbx_description
1 polymer ?
#
loop_
_entity_poly.entity_id
_entity_poly.type
_entity_poly.pdbx_seq_one_letter_code
_entity_poly.pdbx_strand_id
1 'polypeptide(L)'
;MGTRGPVPKRSDQRRRRNLDAQVDTAPALAEPVAAPSLDFPAHPLAEDWYRSLSESGQAQYFEPSDWQAARLVAFDLTRHLNSGRASSQMLAALWSAMADLLSTEAARRRVRVEIERVADDGDQNVNGVVAVLDDYRRSIGAA
;
A
#
# COMPACT_ATOMS: atom_id res chain seq x y z
N MET A 1 -14.01 1.03 -24.24
CA MET A 1 -14.00 2.45 -23.79
C MET A 1 -12.81 2.63 -22.85
N GLY A 2 -11.95 3.63 -23.09
CA GLY A 2 -10.82 3.93 -22.20
C GLY A 2 -11.26 4.82 -21.05
N THR A 3 -11.33 4.26 -19.84
CA THR A 3 -11.95 4.92 -18.66
C THR A 3 -10.98 5.66 -17.75
N ARG A 4 -9.67 5.64 -18.04
CA ARG A 4 -8.62 6.12 -17.12
C ARG A 4 -7.63 7.02 -17.85
N GLY A 5 -7.62 8.30 -17.50
CA GLY A 5 -6.67 9.29 -18.04
C GLY A 5 -5.21 9.03 -17.61
N PRO A 6 -4.27 9.88 -18.06
CA PRO A 6 -2.85 9.77 -17.73
C PRO A 6 -2.60 9.68 -16.23
N VAL A 7 -1.56 8.92 -15.83
CA VAL A 7 -1.20 8.77 -14.42
C VAL A 7 -0.86 10.15 -13.82
N PRO A 8 -1.50 10.56 -12.70
CA PRO A 8 -1.20 11.85 -12.08
C PRO A 8 0.26 11.97 -11.62
N LYS A 9 0.78 13.21 -11.68
CA LYS A 9 2.05 13.58 -11.05
C LYS A 9 1.95 13.44 -9.53
N ARG A 10 3.11 13.21 -8.89
CA ARG A 10 3.22 13.12 -7.43
C ARG A 10 2.83 14.43 -6.74
N SER A 11 2.54 14.37 -5.44
CA SER A 11 2.09 15.50 -4.62
C SER A 11 3.07 16.69 -4.62
N ASP A 12 4.37 16.41 -4.48
CA ASP A 12 5.52 17.32 -4.61
C ASP A 12 5.52 18.16 -5.92
N GLN A 13 4.94 17.61 -6.99
CA GLN A 13 4.90 18.20 -8.34
C GLN A 13 3.59 18.95 -8.63
N ARG A 14 2.73 19.18 -7.62
CA ARG A 14 1.40 19.80 -7.78
C ARG A 14 1.24 21.07 -6.94
N ARG A 15 0.81 22.17 -7.58
CA ARG A 15 0.28 23.34 -6.86
C ARG A 15 -1.23 23.17 -6.63
N ARG A 16 -1.67 23.17 -5.37
CA ARG A 16 -3.08 23.06 -4.94
C ARG A 16 -3.78 24.43 -5.07
N ARG A 17 -5.09 24.47 -5.37
CA ARG A 17 -5.85 25.74 -5.49
C ARG A 17 -7.26 25.74 -4.89
N ASN A 18 -7.89 24.57 -4.72
CA ASN A 18 -9.22 24.44 -4.12
C ASN A 18 -9.17 23.45 -2.95
N LEU A 19 -10.00 23.70 -1.96
CA LEU A 19 -10.12 22.95 -0.71
C LEU A 19 -11.56 23.15 -0.20
N ASP A 20 -12.28 22.13 0.24
CA ASP A 20 -12.52 20.76 -0.27
C ASP A 20 -13.94 20.41 0.28
N ALA A 21 -14.64 19.36 -0.19
CA ALA A 21 -16.05 19.08 0.18
C ALA A 21 -16.21 18.39 1.56
N GLN A 22 -17.38 18.54 2.21
CA GLN A 22 -17.67 17.88 3.49
C GLN A 22 -17.86 16.36 3.27
N VAL A 23 -17.23 15.54 4.10
CA VAL A 23 -17.22 14.06 3.99
C VAL A 23 -17.75 13.46 5.28
N ASP A 24 -18.71 12.55 5.17
CA ASP A 24 -19.21 11.76 6.29
C ASP A 24 -18.23 10.62 6.61
N THR A 25 -17.93 10.43 7.90
CA THR A 25 -16.94 9.44 8.37
C THR A 25 -17.58 8.41 9.30
N ALA A 26 -17.34 7.13 9.06
CA ALA A 26 -17.69 6.03 9.97
C ALA A 26 -16.49 5.65 10.86
N PRO A 27 -16.70 5.11 12.07
CA PRO A 27 -15.63 4.59 12.91
C PRO A 27 -15.07 3.29 12.32
N ALA A 28 -13.76 3.26 12.07
CA ALA A 28 -13.01 2.06 11.67
C ALA A 28 -12.43 1.34 12.90
N LEU A 29 -11.91 0.13 12.70
CA LEU A 29 -11.06 -0.54 13.69
C LEU A 29 -9.73 0.23 13.85
N ALA A 30 -9.18 0.26 15.06
CA ALA A 30 -7.94 0.99 15.34
C ALA A 30 -6.68 0.28 14.81
N GLU A 31 -6.75 -1.05 14.64
CA GLU A 31 -5.67 -1.91 14.15
C GLU A 31 -5.95 -2.34 12.70
N PRO A 32 -4.91 -2.50 11.85
CA PRO A 32 -5.07 -3.02 10.50
C PRO A 32 -5.77 -4.38 10.49
N VAL A 33 -6.76 -4.55 9.61
CA VAL A 33 -7.51 -5.81 9.49
C VAL A 33 -6.59 -6.89 8.93
N ALA A 34 -6.45 -8.00 9.68
CA ALA A 34 -5.64 -9.14 9.26
C ALA A 34 -6.21 -9.79 7.99
N ALA A 35 -5.33 -10.12 7.04
CA ALA A 35 -5.71 -10.80 5.82
C ALA A 35 -6.25 -12.22 6.12
N PRO A 36 -7.49 -12.57 5.73
CA PRO A 36 -8.03 -13.91 5.87
C PRO A 36 -7.29 -14.91 4.96
N SER A 37 -7.32 -16.19 5.34
CA SER A 37 -6.87 -17.30 4.49
C SER A 37 -7.64 -17.33 3.15
N LEU A 38 -7.00 -17.83 2.09
CA LEU A 38 -7.66 -18.04 0.81
C LEU A 38 -8.71 -19.16 0.90
N ASP A 39 -8.46 -20.23 1.65
CA ASP A 39 -9.31 -21.43 1.82
C ASP A 39 -9.64 -22.19 0.50
N PHE A 40 -8.82 -22.02 -0.54
CA PHE A 40 -8.88 -22.77 -1.79
C PHE A 40 -7.48 -23.07 -2.32
N PRO A 41 -7.29 -24.10 -3.17
CA PRO A 41 -6.01 -24.39 -3.82
C PRO A 41 -5.66 -23.30 -4.83
N ALA A 42 -4.97 -22.26 -4.37
CA ALA A 42 -4.54 -21.13 -5.18
C ALA A 42 -3.40 -21.51 -6.13
N HIS A 43 -3.29 -20.80 -7.26
CA HIS A 43 -2.07 -20.84 -8.06
C HIS A 43 -0.97 -20.04 -7.32
N PRO A 44 0.31 -20.47 -7.30
CA PRO A 44 1.37 -19.80 -6.53
C PRO A 44 1.44 -18.28 -6.74
N LEU A 45 1.46 -17.81 -7.99
CA LEU A 45 1.45 -16.37 -8.31
C LEU A 45 0.22 -15.61 -7.80
N ALA A 46 -0.92 -16.28 -7.59
CA ALA A 46 -2.12 -15.66 -7.04
C ALA A 46 -2.06 -15.58 -5.51
N GLU A 47 -1.44 -16.57 -4.85
CA GLU A 47 -1.13 -16.53 -3.42
C GLU A 47 -0.09 -15.45 -3.12
N ASP A 48 1.02 -15.41 -3.88
CA ASP A 48 2.07 -14.39 -3.74
C ASP A 48 1.50 -12.98 -3.94
N TRP A 49 0.66 -12.79 -4.96
CA TRP A 49 -0.03 -11.51 -5.18
C TRP A 49 -0.93 -11.12 -4.00
N TYR A 50 -1.76 -12.05 -3.51
CA TYR A 50 -2.65 -11.80 -2.39
C TYR A 50 -1.88 -11.46 -1.10
N ARG A 51 -0.81 -12.21 -0.80
CA ARG A 51 0.07 -11.97 0.34
C ARG A 51 0.75 -10.60 0.27
N SER A 52 1.22 -10.22 -0.93
CA SER A 52 1.88 -8.92 -1.15
C SER A 52 1.00 -7.71 -0.85
N LEU A 53 -0.34 -7.86 -0.81
CA LEU A 53 -1.23 -6.79 -0.37
C LEU A 53 -1.00 -6.46 1.11
N SER A 54 -0.89 -7.49 1.97
CA SER A 54 -0.72 -7.35 3.42
C SER A 54 0.64 -6.79 3.83
N GLU A 55 1.66 -7.03 3.00
CA GLU A 55 3.03 -6.51 3.17
C GLU A 55 3.16 -5.04 2.69
N SER A 56 2.11 -4.47 2.10
CA SER A 56 2.17 -3.19 1.42
C SER A 56 1.39 -2.10 2.15
N GLY A 57 1.92 -0.88 2.15
CA GLY A 57 1.41 0.23 2.96
C GLY A 57 -0.05 0.63 2.72
N GLN A 58 -0.72 0.22 1.64
CA GLN A 58 -2.16 0.45 1.49
C GLN A 58 -3.04 -0.44 2.39
N ALA A 59 -2.54 -1.56 2.91
CA ALA A 59 -3.35 -2.48 3.73
C ALA A 59 -3.85 -1.85 5.05
N GLN A 60 -3.23 -0.77 5.51
CA GLN A 60 -3.73 0.03 6.65
C GLN A 60 -5.14 0.62 6.41
N TYR A 61 -5.60 0.67 5.15
CA TYR A 61 -6.91 1.18 4.76
C TYR A 61 -7.90 0.07 4.35
N PHE A 62 -7.53 -1.21 4.48
CA PHE A 62 -8.38 -2.32 4.05
C PHE A 62 -9.33 -2.73 5.17
N GLU A 63 -10.63 -2.68 4.88
CA GLU A 63 -11.68 -3.24 5.72
C GLU A 63 -11.92 -4.73 5.37
N PRO A 64 -12.69 -5.50 6.17
CA PRO A 64 -12.97 -6.91 5.87
C PRO A 64 -13.57 -7.14 4.48
N SER A 65 -14.30 -6.16 3.94
CA SER A 65 -14.85 -6.17 2.59
C SER A 65 -13.77 -6.15 1.50
N ASP A 66 -12.71 -5.36 1.67
CA ASP A 66 -11.61 -5.27 0.71
C ASP A 66 -10.80 -6.57 0.69
N TRP A 67 -10.63 -7.19 1.85
CA TRP A 67 -10.03 -8.52 1.96
C TRP A 67 -10.86 -9.62 1.27
N GLN A 68 -12.19 -9.62 1.40
CA GLN A 68 -13.02 -10.56 0.64
C GLN A 68 -12.99 -10.27 -0.88
N ALA A 69 -12.93 -8.99 -1.29
CA ALA A 69 -12.73 -8.64 -2.69
C ALA A 69 -11.37 -9.14 -3.22
N ALA A 70 -10.30 -9.02 -2.43
CA ALA A 70 -8.98 -9.55 -2.77
C ALA A 70 -8.98 -11.10 -2.88
N ARG A 71 -9.72 -11.82 -2.02
CA ARG A 71 -9.91 -13.27 -2.15
C ARG A 71 -10.62 -13.66 -3.45
N LEU A 72 -11.67 -12.93 -3.84
CA LEU A 72 -12.38 -13.16 -5.11
C LEU A 72 -11.46 -12.93 -6.32
N VAL A 73 -10.65 -11.86 -6.30
CA VAL A 73 -9.66 -11.60 -7.36
C VAL A 73 -8.59 -12.70 -7.41
N ALA A 74 -8.10 -13.19 -6.27
CA ALA A 74 -7.13 -14.30 -6.21
C ALA A 74 -7.73 -15.63 -6.73
N PHE A 75 -9.02 -15.87 -6.47
CA PHE A 75 -9.75 -17.03 -6.98
C PHE A 75 -9.88 -17.01 -8.51
N ASP A 76 -10.36 -15.91 -9.08
CA ASP A 76 -10.50 -15.80 -10.55
C ASP A 76 -9.15 -15.69 -11.26
N LEU A 77 -8.12 -15.09 -10.63
CA LEU A 77 -6.74 -15.15 -11.12
C LEU A 77 -6.21 -16.59 -11.15
N THR A 78 -6.44 -17.36 -10.09
CA THR A 78 -6.07 -18.79 -10.04
C THR A 78 -6.71 -19.56 -11.19
N ARG A 79 -8.02 -19.37 -11.41
CA ARG A 79 -8.75 -20.00 -12.53
C ARG A 79 -8.23 -19.56 -13.89
N HIS A 80 -7.89 -18.28 -14.05
CA HIS A 80 -7.32 -17.75 -15.28
C HIS A 80 -5.97 -18.39 -15.61
N LEU A 81 -5.05 -18.41 -14.64
CA LEU A 81 -3.70 -18.98 -14.80
C LEU A 81 -3.76 -20.49 -15.07
N ASN A 82 -4.61 -21.23 -14.34
CA ASN A 82 -4.79 -22.68 -14.51
C ASN A 82 -5.53 -23.06 -15.82
N SER A 83 -6.17 -22.11 -16.51
CA SER A 83 -6.96 -22.41 -17.72
C SER A 83 -6.11 -22.83 -18.94
N GLY A 84 -4.81 -22.53 -18.92
CA GLY A 84 -3.91 -22.72 -20.07
C GLY A 84 -4.25 -21.84 -21.28
N ARG A 85 -5.16 -20.87 -21.15
CA ARG A 85 -5.62 -20.00 -22.26
C ARG A 85 -5.43 -18.52 -21.91
N ALA A 86 -4.63 -17.82 -22.69
CA ALA A 86 -4.53 -16.37 -22.61
C ALA A 86 -5.85 -15.72 -23.06
N SER A 87 -6.51 -15.01 -22.14
CA SER A 87 -7.68 -14.17 -22.44
C SER A 87 -7.38 -12.73 -22.03
N SER A 88 -7.14 -11.87 -23.02
CA SER A 88 -6.81 -10.45 -22.82
C SER A 88 -7.92 -9.67 -22.12
N GLN A 89 -9.19 -10.01 -22.39
CA GLN A 89 -10.35 -9.39 -21.73
C GLN A 89 -10.43 -9.79 -20.26
N MET A 90 -10.17 -11.06 -19.91
CA MET A 90 -10.16 -11.51 -18.51
C MET A 90 -8.98 -10.90 -17.74
N LEU A 91 -7.78 -10.87 -18.35
CA LEU A 91 -6.62 -10.21 -17.78
C LEU A 91 -6.87 -8.70 -17.53
N ALA A 92 -7.52 -8.01 -18.47
CA ALA A 92 -7.86 -6.59 -18.31
C ALA A 92 -8.89 -6.36 -17.18
N ALA A 93 -9.86 -7.26 -17.00
CA ALA A 93 -10.82 -7.21 -15.91
C ALA A 93 -10.14 -7.44 -14.54
N LEU A 94 -9.33 -8.50 -14.43
CA LEU A 94 -8.53 -8.80 -13.23
C LEU A 94 -7.61 -7.62 -12.88
N TRP A 95 -6.86 -7.09 -13.85
CA TRP A 95 -5.99 -5.93 -13.64
C TRP A 95 -6.75 -4.67 -13.20
N SER A 96 -8.01 -4.50 -13.63
CA SER A 96 -8.84 -3.41 -13.12
C SER A 96 -9.20 -3.61 -11.66
N ALA A 97 -9.67 -4.80 -11.26
CA ALA A 97 -10.04 -5.10 -9.88
C ALA A 97 -8.82 -5.04 -8.93
N MET A 98 -7.65 -5.53 -9.37
CA MET A 98 -6.38 -5.37 -8.67
C MET A 98 -5.99 -3.90 -8.47
N ALA A 99 -6.27 -3.03 -9.46
CA ALA A 99 -6.00 -1.61 -9.36
C ALA A 99 -6.98 -0.89 -8.42
N ASP A 100 -8.21 -1.39 -8.29
CA ASP A 100 -9.20 -0.83 -7.36
C ASP A 100 -8.79 -1.13 -5.90
N LEU A 101 -8.14 -2.28 -5.66
CA LEU A 101 -7.40 -2.63 -4.42
C LEU A 101 -6.03 -1.93 -4.27
N LEU A 102 -5.78 -0.84 -5.01
CA LEU A 102 -4.59 0.01 -4.87
C LEU A 102 -3.22 -0.70 -4.99
N SER A 103 -3.17 -1.89 -5.59
CA SER A 103 -1.95 -2.74 -5.65
C SER A 103 -0.75 -2.08 -6.37
N THR A 104 -1.01 -1.21 -7.35
CA THR A 104 0.04 -0.52 -8.13
C THR A 104 0.22 0.94 -7.73
N GLU A 105 1.44 1.49 -7.89
CA GLU A 105 1.69 2.92 -7.63
C GLU A 105 0.81 3.81 -8.54
N ALA A 106 0.57 3.38 -9.78
CA ALA A 106 -0.32 4.10 -10.71
C ALA A 106 -1.78 4.14 -10.22
N ALA A 107 -2.26 3.11 -9.52
CA ALA A 107 -3.56 3.13 -8.86
C ALA A 107 -3.57 4.08 -7.66
N ARG A 108 -2.60 3.95 -6.75
CA ARG A 108 -2.47 4.82 -5.56
C ARG A 108 -2.42 6.31 -5.93
N ARG A 109 -1.60 6.70 -6.91
CA ARG A 109 -1.51 8.09 -7.39
C ARG A 109 -2.81 8.64 -7.98
N ARG A 110 -3.71 7.80 -8.53
CA ARG A 110 -5.03 8.25 -9.04
C ARG A 110 -5.96 8.70 -7.91
N VAL A 111 -5.94 7.99 -6.78
CA VAL A 111 -6.67 8.36 -5.55
C VAL A 111 -5.87 9.30 -4.64
N ARG A 112 -4.66 9.74 -5.08
CA ARG A 112 -3.74 10.62 -4.35
C ARG A 112 -3.16 10.00 -3.07
N VAL A 113 -3.12 8.67 -2.99
CA VAL A 113 -2.35 7.92 -1.99
C VAL A 113 -0.91 7.79 -2.48
N GLU A 114 0.04 8.01 -1.59
CA GLU A 114 1.47 7.84 -1.84
C GLU A 114 2.06 7.01 -0.68
N ILE A 115 2.97 6.07 -0.99
CA ILE A 115 3.67 5.30 0.05
C ILE A 115 5.02 5.98 0.26
N GLU A 116 5.14 6.66 1.39
CA GLU A 116 6.42 7.10 1.91
C GLU A 116 7.17 5.90 2.51
N ARG A 117 8.48 5.87 2.35
CA ARG A 117 9.35 4.93 3.07
C ARG A 117 10.11 5.76 4.08
N VAL A 118 9.83 5.53 5.36
CA VAL A 118 10.72 6.00 6.43
C VAL A 118 12.05 5.30 6.19
N ALA A 119 13.08 6.06 5.81
CA ALA A 119 14.44 5.57 5.94
C ALA A 119 14.70 5.43 7.44
N ASP A 120 15.19 4.26 7.86
CA ASP A 120 15.61 4.08 9.25
C ASP A 120 16.84 4.97 9.46
N ASP A 121 16.64 6.16 10.03
CA ASP A 121 17.65 7.19 10.28
C ASP A 121 18.55 6.81 11.47
N GLY A 122 19.03 5.56 11.45
CA GLY A 122 19.88 4.93 12.45
C GLY A 122 21.28 5.54 12.60
N ASP A 123 21.54 6.69 11.98
CA ASP A 123 22.81 7.44 12.08
C ASP A 123 22.62 8.94 12.38
N GLN A 124 21.39 9.48 12.39
CA GLN A 124 21.17 10.91 12.71
C GLN A 124 21.14 11.18 14.22
N ASN A 125 20.81 10.18 15.06
CA ASN A 125 20.80 10.33 16.51
C ASN A 125 22.16 10.13 17.20
N VAL A 126 23.16 9.55 16.51
CA VAL A 126 24.49 9.30 17.11
C VAL A 126 25.20 10.62 17.41
N ASN A 127 25.16 11.58 16.48
CA ASN A 127 25.79 12.89 16.65
C ASN A 127 25.18 13.70 17.81
N GLY A 128 23.86 13.63 18.01
CA GLY A 128 23.17 14.30 19.13
C GLY A 128 23.56 13.71 20.49
N VAL A 129 23.63 12.37 20.58
CA VAL A 129 24.01 11.68 21.83
C VAL A 129 25.47 11.90 22.19
N VAL A 130 26.39 11.89 21.21
CA VAL A 130 27.82 12.15 21.45
C VAL A 130 28.06 13.58 21.92
N ALA A 131 27.41 14.59 21.31
CA ALA A 131 27.53 15.98 21.75
C ALA A 131 27.11 16.17 23.22
N VAL A 132 25.98 15.59 23.62
CA VAL A 132 25.46 15.63 25.00
C VAL A 132 26.41 14.92 25.98
N LEU A 133 27.01 13.79 25.59
CA LEU A 133 27.97 13.07 26.42
C LEU A 133 29.29 13.81 26.61
N ASP A 134 29.78 14.51 25.59
CA ASP A 134 31.01 15.32 25.70
C ASP A 134 30.79 16.63 26.47
N ASP A 135 29.61 17.24 26.38
CA ASP A 135 29.20 18.34 27.27
C ASP A 135 29.12 17.86 28.72
N TYR A 136 28.54 16.68 28.96
CA TYR A 136 28.48 16.08 30.29
C TYR A 136 29.86 15.77 30.87
N ARG A 137 30.76 15.15 30.08
CA ARG A 137 32.17 14.90 30.47
C ARG A 137 32.90 16.19 30.86
N ARG A 138 32.76 17.25 30.04
CA ARG A 138 33.32 18.58 30.35
C ARG A 138 32.74 19.18 31.64
N SER A 139 31.46 18.93 31.94
CA SER A 139 30.82 19.42 33.17
C SER A 139 31.30 18.71 34.46
N ILE A 140 31.66 17.42 34.38
CA ILE A 140 32.09 16.61 35.54
C ILE A 140 33.62 16.54 35.73
N GLY A 141 34.41 17.20 34.88
CA GLY A 141 35.87 17.32 35.04
C GLY A 141 36.66 16.02 34.84
N ALA A 142 36.07 15.02 34.17
CA ALA A 142 36.75 13.77 33.83
C ALA A 142 37.49 13.91 32.50
N ALA A 143 38.81 14.11 32.58
CA ALA A 143 39.76 14.09 31.47
C ALA A 143 40.69 12.86 31.59
#